data_AF-A0A1V4SD58-F1
#
_entry.id   AF-A0A1V4SD58-F1
#
_cell.length_a   1.000
_cell.length_b   1.000
_cell.length_c   1.000
_cell.angle_alpha   90.00
_cell.angle_beta   90.00
_cell.angle_gamma   90.00
#
_symmetry.space_group_name_H-M   'P 1'
#
loop_
_entity.id
_entity.type
_entity.pdbx_description
1 polymer ?
#
loop_
_entity_poly.entity_id
_entity_poly.type
_entity_poly.pdbx_seq_one_letter_code
_entity_poly.pdbx_strand_id
1 'polypeptide(L)'
;MNEIYPKAVNRMISAVSSMNDPSLTPLAAVAGVTSDMVADYVARDGATKIIVNNGGDIAIRLREGEMATVGLRLNLTRPDYEYLALIDRDCGICTSGIGGRSFTLGVADGVTVLAREAAIADAAATFLGNKTVVASPKVKRVLAESVYPDTDLVGVEVTHSVCALSQEEIDTAMNAGKAETLRLMEKGLIYGAVISVKDHVDTLGYFSKAIRRAKFESFAPIGNLA
;
A
#
# COMPACT_ATOMS: atom_id res chain seq x y z
N MET A 1 0.26 -16.48 -22.18
CA MET A 1 -1.14 -16.02 -22.20
C MET A 1 -1.31 -15.15 -23.44
N ASN A 2 -2.30 -15.44 -24.29
CA ASN A 2 -2.65 -14.51 -25.37
C ASN A 2 -3.11 -13.20 -24.71
N GLU A 3 -2.42 -12.09 -25.00
CA GLU A 3 -2.77 -10.78 -24.45
C GLU A 3 -4.06 -10.29 -25.12
N ILE A 4 -5.21 -10.61 -24.53
CA ILE A 4 -6.53 -10.17 -25.01
C ILE A 4 -6.74 -8.66 -24.76
N TYR A 5 -6.04 -8.10 -23.76
CA TYR A 5 -6.16 -6.70 -23.34
C TYR A 5 -4.84 -5.93 -23.49
N PRO A 6 -4.85 -4.58 -23.40
CA PRO A 6 -3.61 -3.80 -23.33
C PRO A 6 -2.70 -4.25 -22.18
N LYS A 7 -1.39 -4.10 -22.34
CA LYS A 7 -0.37 -4.53 -21.36
C LYS A 7 -0.68 -4.09 -19.93
N ALA A 8 -1.10 -2.84 -19.72
CA ALA A 8 -1.46 -2.32 -18.41
C ALA A 8 -2.58 -3.15 -17.76
N VAL A 9 -3.62 -3.49 -18.53
CA VAL A 9 -4.77 -4.28 -18.07
C VAL A 9 -4.36 -5.71 -17.72
N ASN A 10 -3.54 -6.36 -18.54
CA ASN A 10 -3.05 -7.71 -18.22
C ASN A 10 -2.21 -7.72 -16.94
N ARG A 11 -1.37 -6.68 -16.71
CA ARG A 11 -0.58 -6.56 -15.48
C ARG A 11 -1.47 -6.35 -14.26
N MET A 12 -2.50 -5.51 -14.37
CA MET A 12 -3.49 -5.32 -13.30
C MET A 12 -4.18 -6.63 -12.94
N ILE A 13 -4.72 -7.34 -13.95
CA ILE A 13 -5.38 -8.64 -13.77
C ILE A 13 -4.43 -9.65 -13.11
N SER A 14 -3.19 -9.76 -13.59
CA SER A 14 -2.20 -10.69 -13.05
C SER A 14 -1.87 -10.39 -11.59
N ALA A 15 -1.74 -9.11 -11.23
CA ALA A 15 -1.41 -8.71 -9.87
C ALA A 15 -2.53 -9.06 -8.88
N VAL A 16 -3.78 -8.71 -9.20
CA VAL A 16 -4.92 -8.99 -8.32
C VAL A 16 -5.26 -10.48 -8.26
N SER A 17 -5.10 -11.21 -9.37
CA SER A 17 -5.28 -12.67 -9.39
C SER A 17 -4.30 -13.38 -8.46
N SER A 18 -3.09 -12.83 -8.29
CA SER A 18 -2.08 -13.39 -7.39
C SER A 18 -2.47 -13.31 -5.92
N MET A 19 -3.37 -12.41 -5.55
CA MET A 19 -3.91 -12.31 -4.18
C MET A 19 -4.92 -13.42 -3.87
N ASN A 20 -5.54 -13.99 -4.91
CA ASN A 20 -6.60 -15.00 -4.82
C ASN A 20 -7.77 -14.52 -3.94
N ASP A 21 -8.22 -13.30 -4.19
CA ASP A 21 -9.37 -12.69 -3.52
C ASP A 21 -10.40 -12.21 -4.56
N PRO A 22 -11.60 -12.83 -4.62
CA PRO A 22 -12.62 -12.43 -5.58
C PRO A 22 -13.21 -11.04 -5.28
N SER A 23 -12.94 -10.45 -4.10
CA SER A 23 -13.38 -9.09 -3.78
C SER A 23 -12.51 -8.01 -4.42
N LEU A 24 -11.37 -8.36 -5.00
CA LEU A 24 -10.49 -7.41 -5.68
C LEU A 24 -10.83 -7.30 -7.15
N THR A 25 -10.94 -6.07 -7.61
CA THR A 25 -11.02 -5.71 -9.02
C THR A 25 -9.62 -5.37 -9.55
N PRO A 26 -9.38 -5.41 -10.87
CA PRO A 26 -8.11 -4.99 -11.44
C PRO A 26 -7.67 -3.56 -11.05
N LEU A 27 -8.60 -2.65 -10.72
CA LEU A 27 -8.23 -1.30 -10.32
C LEU A 27 -7.47 -1.24 -8.99
N ALA A 28 -7.50 -2.28 -8.16
CA ALA A 28 -6.67 -2.38 -6.96
C ALA A 28 -5.15 -2.45 -7.25
N ALA A 29 -4.73 -2.51 -8.52
CA ALA A 29 -3.34 -2.48 -8.93
C ALA A 29 -3.00 -1.32 -9.90
N VAL A 30 -3.97 -0.43 -10.18
CA VAL A 30 -3.85 0.54 -11.29
C VAL A 30 -2.73 1.54 -11.07
N ALA A 31 -2.57 2.03 -9.83
CA ALA A 31 -1.57 3.03 -9.51
C ALA A 31 -0.17 2.41 -9.54
N GLY A 32 -0.02 1.21 -8.95
CA GLY A 32 1.21 0.44 -8.97
C GLY A 32 1.65 0.06 -10.39
N VAL A 33 0.74 -0.46 -11.23
CA VAL A 33 1.04 -0.78 -12.64
C VAL A 33 1.49 0.47 -13.40
N THR A 34 0.83 1.61 -13.18
CA THR A 34 1.21 2.87 -13.82
C THR A 34 2.61 3.30 -13.40
N SER A 35 2.91 3.26 -12.10
CA SER A 35 4.23 3.59 -11.57
C SER A 35 5.32 2.68 -12.14
N ASP A 36 5.08 1.36 -12.20
CA ASP A 36 6.03 0.41 -12.81
C ASP A 36 6.26 0.72 -14.29
N MET A 37 5.20 0.98 -15.06
CA MET A 37 5.33 1.22 -16.50
C MET A 37 6.13 2.49 -16.80
N VAL A 38 5.92 3.56 -16.03
CA VAL A 38 6.70 4.80 -16.17
C VAL A 38 8.15 4.57 -15.73
N ALA A 39 8.37 3.87 -14.62
CA ALA A 39 9.73 3.58 -14.15
C ALA A 39 10.52 2.74 -15.17
N ASP A 40 9.89 1.71 -15.73
CA ASP A 40 10.47 0.83 -16.75
C ASP A 40 10.72 1.56 -18.07
N TYR A 41 9.89 2.55 -18.42
CA TYR A 41 10.10 3.42 -19.58
C TYR A 41 11.35 4.29 -19.38
N VAL A 42 11.44 5.00 -18.26
CA VAL A 42 12.56 5.90 -17.94
C VAL A 42 13.87 5.12 -17.76
N ALA A 43 13.82 3.89 -17.23
CA ALA A 43 15.00 3.04 -17.07
C ALA A 43 15.72 2.72 -18.39
N ARG A 44 14.98 2.74 -19.51
CA ARG A 44 15.56 2.49 -20.84
C ARG A 44 16.42 3.66 -21.34
N ASP A 45 16.20 4.87 -20.81
CA ASP A 45 16.97 6.07 -21.15
C ASP A 45 18.26 6.21 -20.31
N GLY A 46 18.61 5.20 -19.50
CA GLY A 46 19.91 5.09 -18.84
C GLY A 46 20.02 5.77 -17.47
N ALA A 47 18.92 6.27 -16.90
CA ALA A 47 18.88 6.79 -15.54
C ALA A 47 19.33 5.73 -14.51
N THR A 48 20.06 6.16 -13.47
CA THR A 48 20.66 5.26 -12.47
C THR A 48 19.80 5.06 -11.24
N LYS A 49 18.94 6.02 -10.93
CA LYS A 49 18.04 6.02 -9.78
C LYS A 49 16.72 6.63 -10.19
N ILE A 50 15.67 5.83 -10.16
CA ILE A 50 14.34 6.18 -10.64
C ILE A 50 13.36 5.89 -9.52
N ILE A 51 12.56 6.90 -9.19
CA ILE A 51 11.50 6.81 -8.18
C ILE A 51 10.28 7.44 -8.82
N VAL A 52 9.27 6.62 -9.13
CA VAL A 52 7.99 7.09 -9.65
C VAL A 52 6.96 6.95 -8.54
N ASN A 53 6.35 8.05 -8.14
CA ASN A 53 5.28 8.07 -7.15
C ASN A 53 3.96 8.47 -7.83
N ASN A 54 2.97 7.60 -7.74
CA ASN A 54 1.59 7.90 -8.12
C ASN A 54 0.69 7.89 -6.87
N GLY A 55 0.75 8.97 -6.08
CA GLY A 55 0.00 9.10 -4.83
C GLY A 55 0.67 8.35 -3.66
N GLY A 56 0.24 7.12 -3.42
CA GLY A 56 0.77 6.23 -2.37
C GLY A 56 1.60 5.06 -2.91
N ASP A 57 1.71 4.96 -4.24
CA ASP A 57 2.17 3.76 -4.94
C ASP A 57 3.44 4.07 -5.73
N ILE A 58 4.55 3.56 -5.21
CA ILE A 58 5.90 3.93 -5.62
C ILE A 58 6.57 2.76 -6.33
N ALA A 59 7.10 3.00 -7.53
CA ALA A 59 8.02 2.10 -8.20
C ALA A 59 9.44 2.66 -8.12
N ILE A 60 10.40 1.80 -7.73
CA ILE A 60 11.80 2.14 -7.57
C ILE A 60 12.63 1.28 -8.52
N ARG A 61 13.56 1.90 -9.25
CA ARG A 61 14.63 1.23 -10.00
C ARG A 61 15.97 1.81 -9.60
N LEU A 62 16.92 0.97 -9.22
CA LEU A 62 18.24 1.36 -8.71
C LEU A 62 19.33 0.59 -9.44
N ARG A 63 20.31 1.31 -9.98
CA ARG A 63 21.58 0.73 -10.40
C ARG A 63 22.35 0.25 -9.16
N GLU A 64 23.27 -0.69 -9.36
CA GLU A 64 24.18 -1.16 -8.30
C GLU A 64 24.87 0.01 -7.57
N GLY A 65 24.82 -0.02 -6.24
CA GLY A 65 25.36 1.01 -5.36
C GLY A 65 24.41 2.17 -5.03
N GLU A 66 23.30 2.33 -5.75
CA GLU A 66 22.27 3.34 -5.44
C GLU A 66 21.36 2.88 -4.31
N MET A 67 20.89 3.84 -3.51
CA MET A 67 19.93 3.60 -2.43
C MET A 67 18.84 4.67 -2.46
N ALA A 68 17.62 4.31 -2.05
CA ALA A 68 16.51 5.24 -1.84
C ALA A 68 16.04 5.20 -0.37
N THR A 69 15.44 6.29 0.08
CA THR A 69 14.75 6.34 1.37
C THR A 69 13.31 6.74 1.12
N VAL A 70 12.37 5.98 1.68
CA VAL A 70 10.94 6.21 1.52
C VAL A 70 10.31 6.51 2.87
N GLY A 71 9.62 7.65 2.97
CA GLY A 71 8.80 7.98 4.13
C GLY A 71 7.48 7.23 4.10
N LEU A 72 7.15 6.55 5.20
CA LEU A 72 5.87 5.86 5.35
C LEU A 72 4.92 6.69 6.22
N ARG A 73 3.78 7.05 5.64
CA ARG A 73 2.69 7.74 6.33
C ARG A 73 1.52 6.76 6.47
N LEU A 74 1.39 6.18 7.65
CA LEU A 74 0.38 5.16 7.94
C LEU A 74 -0.91 5.74 8.53
N ASN A 75 -0.88 7.01 8.94
CA ASN A 75 -2.04 7.72 9.46
C ASN A 75 -2.16 9.10 8.81
N LEU A 76 -3.22 9.31 8.03
CA LEU A 76 -3.45 10.56 7.30
C LEU A 76 -3.86 11.74 8.20
N THR A 77 -4.24 11.50 9.46
CA THR A 77 -4.46 12.58 10.43
C THR A 77 -3.16 13.24 10.89
N ARG A 78 -2.01 12.57 10.67
CA ARG A 78 -0.68 13.14 10.92
C ARG A 78 -0.19 13.89 9.67
N PRO A 79 0.48 15.05 9.83
CA PRO A 79 0.88 15.88 8.70
C PRO A 79 2.04 15.28 7.88
N ASP A 80 2.81 14.34 8.46
CA ASP A 80 4.08 13.88 7.89
C ASP A 80 4.28 12.36 8.07
N TYR A 81 5.36 11.80 7.51
CA TYR A 81 5.73 10.39 7.64
C TYR A 81 6.25 10.04 9.04
N GLU A 82 5.92 8.85 9.53
CA GLU A 82 6.30 8.40 10.88
C GLU A 82 7.52 7.47 10.85
N TYR A 83 7.77 6.87 9.70
CA TYR A 83 8.81 5.89 9.51
C TYR A 83 9.57 6.15 8.21
N LEU A 84 10.83 5.71 8.18
CA LEU A 84 11.69 5.73 7.00
C LEU A 84 12.10 4.30 6.68
N ALA A 85 11.88 3.88 5.44
CA ALA A 85 12.37 2.62 4.88
C ALA A 85 13.58 2.89 3.98
N LEU A 86 14.70 2.22 4.26
CA LEU A 86 15.89 2.24 3.39
C LEU A 86 15.76 1.15 2.33
N ILE A 87 15.93 1.52 1.06
CA ILE A 87 15.73 0.66 -0.10
C ILE A 87 17.02 0.57 -0.90
N ASP A 88 17.45 -0.66 -1.18
CA ASP A 88 18.72 -1.02 -1.82
C ASP A 88 18.54 -1.82 -3.11
N ARG A 89 17.31 -1.89 -3.63
CA ARG A 89 16.93 -2.74 -4.76
C ARG A 89 15.75 -2.18 -5.54
N ASP A 90 15.55 -2.71 -6.75
CA ASP A 90 14.31 -2.55 -7.49
C ASP A 90 13.13 -3.11 -6.67
N CYS A 91 12.08 -2.31 -6.54
CA CYS A 91 10.88 -2.73 -5.84
C CYS A 91 9.67 -1.87 -6.18
N GLY A 92 8.52 -2.34 -5.70
CA GLY A 92 7.32 -1.55 -5.49
C GLY A 92 7.06 -1.35 -4.00
N ILE A 93 6.63 -0.15 -3.61
CA ILE A 93 6.22 0.19 -2.24
C ILE A 93 4.91 0.95 -2.32
N CYS A 94 3.82 0.34 -1.86
CA CYS A 94 2.46 0.83 -2.06
C CYS A 94 1.72 0.85 -0.74
N THR A 95 0.80 1.80 -0.57
CA THR A 95 0.10 2.01 0.71
C THR A 95 -1.40 2.15 0.49
N SER A 96 -2.19 1.35 1.21
CA SER A 96 -3.65 1.42 1.24
C SER A 96 -4.16 1.52 2.67
N GLY A 97 -5.31 2.15 2.89
CA GLY A 97 -5.86 2.35 4.22
C GLY A 97 -7.00 3.36 4.24
N ILE A 98 -7.62 3.50 5.41
CA ILE A 98 -8.77 4.40 5.58
C ILE A 98 -8.37 5.86 5.36
N GLY A 99 -9.22 6.60 4.64
CA GLY A 99 -9.00 8.01 4.30
C GLY A 99 -8.07 8.22 3.11
N GLY A 100 -7.47 7.15 2.59
CA GLY A 100 -6.74 7.16 1.32
C GLY A 100 -7.67 7.30 0.12
N ARG A 101 -7.09 7.24 -1.08
CA ARG A 101 -7.85 7.29 -2.34
C ARG A 101 -8.45 5.93 -2.72
N SER A 102 -7.93 4.84 -2.17
CA SER A 102 -8.41 3.48 -2.40
C SER A 102 -9.40 3.08 -1.31
N PHE A 103 -10.55 2.54 -1.70
CA PHE A 103 -11.49 1.99 -0.74
C PHE A 103 -10.95 0.70 -0.11
N THR A 104 -11.13 0.57 1.20
CA THR A 104 -10.81 -0.65 1.95
C THR A 104 -12.03 -1.10 2.75
N LEU A 105 -12.08 -2.41 3.02
CA LEU A 105 -13.17 -3.06 3.76
C LEU A 105 -12.86 -3.22 5.25
N GLY A 106 -11.58 -3.20 5.61
CA GLY A 106 -11.07 -3.39 6.96
C GLY A 106 -10.99 -2.11 7.78
N VAL A 107 -10.24 -2.17 8.88
CA VAL A 107 -10.06 -1.05 9.84
C VAL A 107 -8.64 -0.50 9.91
N ALA A 108 -7.72 -0.96 9.06
CA ALA A 108 -6.38 -0.41 8.99
C ALA A 108 -6.38 1.06 8.58
N ASP A 109 -5.71 1.89 9.37
CA ASP A 109 -5.44 3.29 8.99
C ASP A 109 -4.46 3.33 7.80
N GLY A 110 -3.52 2.39 7.77
CA GLY A 110 -2.56 2.25 6.68
C GLY A 110 -1.89 0.88 6.67
N VAL A 111 -1.71 0.33 5.47
CA VAL A 111 -0.95 -0.87 5.19
C VAL A 111 0.03 -0.55 4.07
N THR A 112 1.33 -0.53 4.37
CA THR A 112 2.38 -0.38 3.37
C THR A 112 2.94 -1.76 3.03
N VAL A 113 3.00 -2.10 1.75
CA VAL A 113 3.58 -3.35 1.26
C VAL A 113 4.79 -3.08 0.40
N LEU A 114 5.81 -3.91 0.54
CA LEU A 114 6.98 -3.90 -0.33
C LEU A 114 7.04 -5.22 -1.10
N ALA A 115 7.11 -5.14 -2.42
CA ALA A 115 7.16 -6.28 -3.32
C ALA A 115 8.15 -6.02 -4.47
N ARG A 116 8.36 -7.03 -5.33
CA ARG A 116 9.22 -6.88 -6.51
C ARG A 116 8.72 -5.81 -7.48
N GLU A 117 7.41 -5.73 -7.65
CA GLU A 117 6.73 -4.84 -8.58
C GLU A 117 5.68 -4.02 -7.83
N ALA A 118 5.52 -2.74 -8.20
CA ALA A 118 4.51 -1.87 -7.61
C ALA A 118 3.10 -2.38 -7.87
N ALA A 119 2.85 -3.01 -9.03
CA ALA A 119 1.59 -3.68 -9.32
C ALA A 119 1.18 -4.70 -8.24
N ILE A 120 2.12 -5.54 -7.79
CA ILE A 120 1.88 -6.56 -6.75
C ILE A 120 1.73 -5.90 -5.38
N ALA A 121 2.58 -4.90 -5.08
CA ALA A 121 2.52 -4.19 -3.81
C ALA A 121 1.18 -3.46 -3.63
N ASP A 122 0.64 -2.82 -4.67
CA ASP A 122 -0.64 -2.09 -4.66
C ASP A 122 -1.83 -3.04 -4.39
N ALA A 123 -1.89 -4.13 -5.18
CA ALA A 123 -2.90 -5.17 -4.97
C ALA A 123 -2.82 -5.78 -3.56
N ALA A 124 -1.60 -6.06 -3.08
CA ALA A 124 -1.37 -6.63 -1.77
C ALA A 124 -1.69 -5.64 -0.64
N ALA A 125 -1.42 -4.35 -0.80
CA ALA A 125 -1.77 -3.33 0.19
C ALA A 125 -3.28 -3.23 0.35
N THR A 126 -4.03 -3.18 -0.77
CA THR A 126 -5.49 -3.20 -0.76
C THR A 126 -6.02 -4.50 -0.13
N PHE A 127 -5.48 -5.65 -0.56
CA PHE A 127 -5.82 -6.97 -0.01
C PHE A 127 -5.64 -7.02 1.51
N LEU A 128 -4.46 -6.69 2.02
CA LEU A 128 -4.16 -6.76 3.45
C LEU A 128 -4.99 -5.75 4.25
N GLY A 129 -5.23 -4.55 3.71
CA GLY A 129 -6.18 -3.60 4.27
C GLY A 129 -7.56 -4.23 4.45
N ASN A 130 -8.06 -4.95 3.43
CA ASN A 130 -9.34 -5.67 3.49
C ASN A 130 -9.34 -6.86 4.45
N LYS A 131 -8.18 -7.41 4.83
CA LYS A 131 -8.09 -8.51 5.82
C LYS A 131 -8.07 -8.04 7.27
N THR A 132 -8.07 -6.73 7.50
CA THR A 132 -8.22 -6.14 8.84
C THR A 132 -9.69 -5.89 9.22
N VAL A 133 -10.64 -6.70 8.74
CA VAL A 133 -12.07 -6.53 9.06
C VAL A 133 -12.35 -6.94 10.51
N VAL A 134 -13.15 -6.13 11.20
CA VAL A 134 -13.74 -6.47 12.51
C VAL A 134 -15.25 -6.27 12.48
N ALA A 135 -15.96 -7.14 13.19
CA ALA A 135 -17.39 -7.02 13.43
C ALA A 135 -17.61 -6.07 14.61
N SER A 136 -17.88 -4.80 14.31
CA SER A 136 -18.03 -3.77 15.33
C SER A 136 -19.05 -2.71 14.91
N PRO A 137 -19.95 -2.27 15.81
CA PRO A 137 -20.85 -1.15 15.52
C PRO A 137 -20.10 0.20 15.39
N LYS A 138 -18.81 0.24 15.75
CA LYS A 138 -17.93 1.41 15.66
C LYS A 138 -17.36 1.62 14.25
N VAL A 139 -17.57 0.66 13.35
CA VAL A 139 -17.14 0.71 11.96
C VAL A 139 -18.35 1.04 11.10
N LYS A 140 -18.40 2.28 10.62
CA LYS A 140 -19.44 2.72 9.68
C LYS A 140 -19.04 2.31 8.27
N ARG A 141 -19.89 1.52 7.63
CA ARG A 141 -19.78 1.16 6.22
C ARG A 141 -20.87 1.81 5.40
N VAL A 142 -20.56 2.07 4.14
CA VAL A 142 -21.49 2.62 3.14
C VAL A 142 -21.19 1.96 1.80
N LEU A 143 -22.16 1.96 0.88
CA LEU A 143 -21.92 1.49 -0.48
C LEU A 143 -20.85 2.36 -1.15
N ALA A 144 -19.91 1.75 -1.87
CA ALA A 144 -18.81 2.45 -2.54
C ALA A 144 -19.35 3.55 -3.48
N GLU A 145 -20.41 3.26 -4.23
CA GLU A 145 -21.05 4.20 -5.17
C GLU A 145 -21.69 5.42 -4.50
N SER A 146 -21.98 5.35 -3.18
CA SER A 146 -22.47 6.50 -2.43
C SER A 146 -21.36 7.51 -2.11
N VAL A 147 -20.10 7.08 -2.13
CA VAL A 147 -18.92 7.92 -1.90
C VAL A 147 -18.30 8.35 -3.22
N TYR A 148 -18.18 7.43 -4.16
CA TYR A 148 -17.64 7.67 -5.50
C TYR A 148 -18.53 6.99 -6.56
N PRO A 149 -19.42 7.74 -7.25
CA PRO A 149 -20.40 7.16 -8.17
C PRO A 149 -19.81 6.32 -9.31
N ASP A 150 -18.61 6.66 -9.78
CA ASP A 150 -17.92 5.97 -10.87
C ASP A 150 -16.98 4.85 -10.37
N THR A 151 -17.23 4.33 -9.17
CA THR A 151 -16.46 3.22 -8.60
C THR A 151 -16.69 1.92 -9.36
N ASP A 152 -15.66 1.08 -9.41
CA ASP A 152 -15.72 -0.30 -9.87
C ASP A 152 -16.19 -1.30 -8.79
N LEU A 153 -16.48 -0.81 -7.58
CA LEU A 153 -16.95 -1.58 -6.43
C LEU A 153 -18.46 -1.40 -6.18
N VAL A 154 -19.26 -1.26 -7.25
CA VAL A 154 -20.71 -1.06 -7.13
C VAL A 154 -21.36 -2.18 -6.31
N GLY A 155 -22.17 -1.80 -5.31
CA GLY A 155 -22.85 -2.74 -4.42
C GLY A 155 -21.98 -3.27 -3.28
N VAL A 156 -20.71 -2.84 -3.17
CA VAL A 156 -19.79 -3.25 -2.11
C VAL A 156 -19.83 -2.23 -0.97
N GLU A 157 -20.01 -2.72 0.25
CA GLU A 157 -19.89 -1.90 1.46
C GLU A 157 -18.43 -1.66 1.84
N VAL A 158 -17.99 -0.41 1.76
CA VAL A 158 -16.63 0.02 2.09
C VAL A 158 -16.59 0.74 3.42
N THR A 159 -15.45 0.70 4.11
CA THR A 159 -15.27 1.39 5.38
C THR A 159 -15.21 2.90 5.16
N HIS A 160 -16.22 3.62 5.65
CA HIS A 160 -16.28 5.08 5.58
C HIS A 160 -15.56 5.74 6.75
N SER A 161 -15.77 5.23 7.97
CA SER A 161 -15.16 5.79 9.17
C SER A 161 -15.12 4.78 10.31
N VAL A 162 -14.05 4.82 11.11
CA VAL A 162 -13.83 3.93 12.26
C VAL A 162 -13.59 4.74 13.51
N CYS A 163 -14.51 4.62 14.49
CA CYS A 163 -14.38 5.25 15.81
C CYS A 163 -13.32 4.54 16.68
N ALA A 164 -13.23 4.90 17.97
CA ALA A 164 -12.30 4.28 18.91
C ALA A 164 -12.63 2.79 19.13
N LEU A 165 -11.74 1.92 18.63
CA LEU A 165 -11.82 0.47 18.79
C LEU A 165 -11.35 0.03 20.19
N SER A 166 -11.86 -1.10 20.68
CA SER A 166 -11.31 -1.76 21.87
C SER A 166 -9.98 -2.42 21.54
N GLN A 167 -9.19 -2.75 22.57
CA GLN A 167 -7.94 -3.48 22.38
C GLN A 167 -8.17 -4.83 21.68
N GLU A 168 -9.23 -5.55 22.04
CA GLU A 168 -9.57 -6.83 21.42
C GLU A 168 -9.91 -6.70 19.92
N GLU A 169 -10.63 -5.64 19.54
CA GLU A 169 -10.92 -5.34 18.13
C GLU A 169 -9.62 -5.03 17.36
N ILE A 170 -8.72 -4.24 17.96
CA ILE A 170 -7.42 -3.94 17.37
C ILE A 170 -6.59 -5.21 17.21
N ASP A 171 -6.46 -6.02 18.26
CA ASP A 171 -5.68 -7.26 18.24
C ASP A 171 -6.22 -8.23 17.19
N THR A 172 -7.55 -8.33 17.06
CA THR A 172 -8.20 -9.14 16.02
C THR A 172 -7.81 -8.67 14.62
N ALA A 173 -7.92 -7.37 14.34
CA ALA A 173 -7.57 -6.79 13.05
C ALA A 173 -6.08 -7.00 12.71
N MET A 174 -5.19 -6.73 13.69
CA MET A 174 -3.75 -6.86 13.53
C MET A 174 -3.33 -8.31 13.30
N ASN A 175 -3.89 -9.26 14.06
CA ASN A 175 -3.58 -10.68 13.93
C ASN A 175 -4.02 -11.24 12.57
N ALA A 176 -5.21 -10.85 12.09
CA ALA A 176 -5.69 -11.25 10.77
C ALA A 176 -4.77 -10.70 9.64
N GLY A 177 -4.41 -9.42 9.72
CA GLY A 177 -3.49 -8.80 8.76
C GLY A 177 -2.09 -9.43 8.78
N LYS A 178 -1.56 -9.76 9.96
CA LYS A 178 -0.27 -10.47 10.11
C LYS A 178 -0.30 -11.84 9.47
N ALA A 179 -1.32 -12.65 9.75
CA ALA A 179 -1.44 -14.00 9.22
C ALA A 179 -1.42 -14.00 7.69
N GLU A 180 -2.16 -13.08 7.08
CA GLU A 180 -2.21 -12.94 5.63
C GLU A 180 -0.90 -12.38 5.03
N THR A 181 -0.22 -11.48 5.75
CA THR A 181 1.11 -11.01 5.36
C THR A 181 2.12 -12.16 5.30
N LEU A 182 2.14 -13.00 6.34
CA LEU A 182 3.02 -14.17 6.39
C LEU A 182 2.71 -15.13 5.23
N ARG A 183 1.43 -15.38 4.94
CA ARG A 183 1.01 -16.21 3.81
C ARG A 183 1.50 -15.67 2.46
N LEU A 184 1.42 -14.35 2.23
CA LEU A 184 1.91 -13.74 0.99
C LEU A 184 3.44 -13.79 0.90
N MET A 185 4.15 -13.65 2.02
CA MET A 185 5.61 -13.79 2.09
C MET A 185 6.07 -15.22 1.81
N GLU A 186 5.40 -16.23 2.39
CA GLU A 186 5.68 -17.65 2.15
C GLU A 186 5.51 -18.02 0.66
N LYS A 187 4.55 -17.38 -0.02
CA LYS A 187 4.35 -17.51 -1.47
C LYS A 187 5.35 -16.72 -2.30
N GLY A 188 6.23 -15.93 -1.68
CA GLY A 188 7.22 -15.09 -2.36
C GLY A 188 6.60 -13.91 -3.13
N LEU A 189 5.35 -13.53 -2.85
CA LEU A 189 4.66 -12.44 -3.55
C LEU A 189 5.12 -11.06 -3.04
N ILE A 190 5.40 -10.96 -1.74
CA ILE A 190 5.82 -9.72 -1.10
C ILE A 190 7.09 -9.97 -0.27
N TYR A 191 7.90 -8.94 -0.11
CA TYR A 191 9.09 -8.99 0.76
C TYR A 191 8.77 -8.58 2.21
N GLY A 192 7.67 -7.87 2.44
CA GLY A 192 7.21 -7.51 3.77
C GLY A 192 6.05 -6.51 3.74
N ALA A 193 5.49 -6.25 4.92
CA ALA A 193 4.45 -5.22 5.10
C ALA A 193 4.60 -4.49 6.44
N VAL A 194 4.02 -3.29 6.51
CA VAL A 194 3.75 -2.54 7.74
C VAL A 194 2.26 -2.35 7.85
N ILE A 195 1.66 -2.74 8.97
CA ILE A 195 0.21 -2.63 9.22
C ILE A 195 0.02 -1.68 10.40
N SER A 196 -0.89 -0.72 10.25
CA SER A 196 -1.27 0.21 11.30
C SER A 196 -2.77 0.17 11.55
N VAL A 197 -3.17 -0.05 12.80
CA VAL A 197 -4.54 0.07 13.29
C VAL A 197 -4.51 0.89 14.58
N LYS A 198 -5.09 2.09 14.53
CA LYS A 198 -4.99 3.14 15.55
C LYS A 198 -3.53 3.42 15.89
N ASP A 199 -3.17 3.35 17.17
CA ASP A 199 -1.79 3.60 17.63
C ASP A 199 -0.91 2.34 17.61
N HIS A 200 -1.39 1.23 17.02
CA HIS A 200 -0.66 -0.03 16.93
C HIS A 200 -0.08 -0.22 15.54
N VAL A 201 1.23 -0.50 15.49
CA VAL A 201 1.97 -0.71 14.25
C VAL A 201 2.76 -2.00 14.35
N ASP A 202 2.62 -2.85 13.34
CA ASP A 202 3.42 -4.06 13.19
C ASP A 202 4.20 -4.06 11.89
N THR A 203 5.45 -4.54 11.96
CA THR A 203 6.38 -4.58 10.83
C THR A 203 6.83 -6.01 10.58
N LEU A 204 6.70 -6.48 9.34
CA LEU A 204 7.02 -7.85 8.95
C LEU A 204 8.00 -7.87 7.76
N GLY A 205 8.83 -8.92 7.71
CA GLY A 205 9.73 -9.18 6.59
C GLY A 205 10.81 -8.12 6.43
N TYR A 206 10.97 -7.61 5.21
CA TYR A 206 11.97 -6.59 4.87
C TYR A 206 11.93 -5.39 5.83
N PHE A 207 10.73 -4.94 6.20
CA PHE A 207 10.56 -3.78 7.06
C PHE A 207 11.11 -3.99 8.47
N SER A 208 11.09 -5.22 9.02
CA SER A 208 11.57 -5.48 10.38
C SER A 208 13.06 -5.14 10.58
N LYS A 209 13.84 -5.01 9.50
CA LYS A 209 15.26 -4.64 9.53
C LYS A 209 15.56 -3.31 8.83
N ALA A 210 14.71 -2.89 7.91
CA ALA A 210 14.95 -1.74 7.03
C ALA A 210 14.17 -0.47 7.44
N ILE A 211 13.31 -0.56 8.45
CA ILE A 211 12.52 0.57 8.94
C ILE A 211 13.13 1.20 10.19
N ARG A 212 13.07 2.53 10.26
CA ARG A 212 13.37 3.29 11.47
C ARG A 212 12.31 4.34 11.71
N ARG A 213 12.01 4.62 12.97
CA ARG A 213 11.12 5.73 13.34
C ARG A 213 11.78 7.05 12.94
N ALA A 214 11.04 7.93 12.27
CA ALA A 214 11.51 9.26 11.98
C ALA A 214 11.72 10.02 13.29
N LYS A 215 12.93 10.55 13.52
CA LYS A 215 13.11 11.60 14.52
C LYS A 215 12.67 12.89 13.84
N PHE A 216 11.55 13.47 14.28
CA PHE A 216 11.18 14.81 13.87
C PHE A 216 12.16 15.80 14.51
N GLU A 217 13.34 15.96 13.93
CA GLU A 217 14.01 17.25 14.02
C GLU A 217 13.21 18.16 13.09
N SER A 218 12.61 19.21 13.65
CA SER A 218 11.79 20.16 12.90
C SER A 218 12.50 20.56 11.60
N PHE A 219 11.96 20.14 10.46
CA PHE A 219 12.33 20.78 9.20
C PHE A 219 11.84 22.22 9.30
N ALA A 220 12.77 23.15 9.53
CA ALA A 220 12.49 24.55 9.30
C ALA A 220 11.92 24.67 7.87
N PRO A 221 10.82 25.40 7.67
CA PRO A 221 10.30 25.61 6.33
C PRO A 221 11.43 26.16 5.47
N ILE A 222 11.56 25.61 4.26
CA ILE A 222 12.46 26.15 3.24
C ILE A 222 12.04 27.60 3.05
N GLY A 223 12.77 28.50 3.70
CA GLY A 223 12.58 29.93 3.60
C GLY A 223 12.74 30.33 2.13
N ASN A 224 11.87 31.23 1.70
CA ASN A 224 11.91 31.92 0.41
C ASN A 224 13.34 32.15 -0.07
N LEU A 225 13.75 31.41 -1.10
CA LEU A 225 14.77 31.87 -2.04
C LEU A 225 14.03 32.66 -3.12
N ALA A 226 13.84 33.94 -2.85
CA ALA A 226 13.67 34.99 -3.83
C ALA A 226 14.94 35.85 -3.83
#